data_AF-A0A356U7E9-F1
#
_entry.id   AF-A0A356U7E9-F1
#
_cell.length_a   1.000
_cell.length_b   1.000
_cell.length_c   1.000
_cell.angle_alpha   90.00
_cell.angle_beta   90.00
_cell.angle_gamma   90.00
#
_symmetry.space_group_name_H-M   'P 1'
#
loop_
_entity.id
_entity.type
_entity.pdbx_description
1 polymer ?
#
loop_
_entity_poly.entity_id
_entity_poly.type
_entity_poly.pdbx_seq_one_letter_code
_entity_poly.pdbx_strand_id
1 'polypeptide(L)' 'MDSRIDEDKIEKAVALSYNPEKDQAPVVVAQGRGYIAERIREVARESGVPLKEDSELVEYLMALDLY' A
#
# COMPACT_ATOMS: atom_id res chain seq x y z
N MET A 1 -15.67 -20.30 19.65
CA MET A 1 -14.81 -19.09 19.64
C MET A 1 -14.99 -18.47 18.27
N ASP A 2 -15.56 -17.27 18.21
CA ASP A 2 -15.91 -16.58 16.96
C ASP A 2 -14.66 -15.89 16.43
N SER A 3 -14.13 -16.40 15.31
CA SER A 3 -12.90 -15.96 14.66
C SER A 3 -13.12 -14.67 13.88
N ARG A 4 -13.44 -13.58 14.58
CA ARG A 4 -13.37 -12.24 13.99
C ARG A 4 -11.92 -11.81 14.10
N ILE A 5 -11.11 -12.12 13.10
CA ILE A 5 -9.91 -11.35 12.85
C ILE A 5 -10.43 -9.91 12.66
N ASP A 6 -10.10 -8.99 13.57
CA ASP A 6 -10.44 -7.58 13.41
C ASP A 6 -9.85 -7.13 12.06
N GLU A 7 -10.69 -6.89 11.03
CA GLU A 7 -10.21 -6.45 9.71
C GLU A 7 -9.39 -5.15 9.82
N ASP A 8 -9.67 -4.34 10.84
CA ASP A 8 -8.95 -3.12 11.20
C ASP A 8 -7.49 -3.35 11.67
N LYS A 9 -7.14 -4.58 12.09
CA LYS A 9 -5.76 -4.93 12.50
C LYS A 9 -4.92 -5.55 11.40
N ILE A 10 -5.51 -5.81 10.23
CA ILE A 10 -4.76 -6.39 9.12
C ILE A 10 -3.85 -5.30 8.55
N GLU A 11 -2.53 -5.53 8.56
CA GLU A 11 -1.57 -4.59 7.95
C GLU A 11 -1.96 -4.33 6.48
N LYS A 12 -1.91 -3.07 6.06
CA LYS A 12 -2.21 -2.62 4.71
C LYS A 12 -1.02 -1.85 4.17
N ALA A 13 -0.72 -2.01 2.88
CA ALA A 13 0.31 -1.24 2.21
C ALA A 13 -0.09 -0.95 0.77
N VAL A 14 0.30 0.23 0.30
CA VAL A 14 0.11 0.71 -1.07
C VAL A 14 1.43 1.28 -1.57
N ALA A 15 1.80 0.93 -2.79
CA ALA A 15 2.96 1.47 -3.48
C ALA A 15 2.50 2.45 -4.56
N LEU A 16 3.08 3.65 -4.54
CA LEU A 16 2.82 4.72 -5.51
C LEU A 16 4.02 4.90 -6.42
N SER A 17 3.75 5.22 -7.69
CA SER A 17 4.75 5.65 -8.66
C SER A 17 4.34 6.99 -9.25
N TYR A 18 5.31 7.87 -9.46
CA TYR A 18 5.09 9.16 -10.08
C TYR A 18 6.34 9.66 -10.78
N ASN A 19 6.20 9.93 -12.08
CA ASN A 19 7.18 10.65 -12.88
C ASN A 19 6.56 11.96 -13.39
N PRO A 20 6.99 13.14 -12.92
CA PRO A 20 6.39 14.42 -13.29
C PRO A 20 6.55 14.79 -14.79
N GLU A 21 7.47 14.15 -15.51
CA GLU A 21 7.66 14.37 -16.95
C GLU A 21 6.72 13.53 -17.83
N LYS A 22 6.17 12.45 -17.28
CA LYS A 22 5.40 11.44 -18.03
C LYS A 22 3.97 11.27 -17.52
N ASP A 23 3.79 11.37 -16.22
CA ASP A 23 2.56 11.04 -15.54
C ASP A 23 1.79 12.31 -15.20
N GLN A 24 0.49 12.32 -15.50
CA GLN A 24 -0.39 13.44 -15.14
C GLN A 24 -0.67 13.50 -13.64
N ALA A 25 -0.55 12.36 -12.95
CA ALA A 25 -0.74 12.23 -11.50
C ALA A 25 0.00 10.98 -11.00
N PRO A 26 0.27 10.87 -9.68
CA PRO A 26 0.74 9.64 -9.07
C PRO A 26 -0.25 8.49 -9.30
N VAL A 27 0.28 7.28 -9.51
CA VAL A 27 -0.52 6.07 -9.73
C VAL A 27 -0.21 5.00 -8.70
N VAL A 28 -1.21 4.21 -8.35
CA VAL A 28 -1.03 3.02 -7.52
C VAL A 28 -0.49 1.88 -8.39
N VAL A 29 0.70 1.38 -8.05
CA VAL A 29 1.36 0.30 -8.78
C VAL A 29 1.31 -1.05 -8.05
N ALA A 30 1.06 -1.03 -6.74
CA ALA A 30 0.79 -2.23 -5.96
C ALA A 30 -0.05 -1.88 -4.73
N GLN A 31 -0.87 -2.82 -4.28
CA GLN A 31 -1.60 -2.71 -3.02
C GLN A 31 -1.80 -4.11 -2.42
N GLY A 32 -1.89 -4.19 -1.09
CA GLY A 32 -2.00 -5.48 -0.41
C GLY A 32 -2.42 -5.37 1.04
N ARG A 33 -2.83 -6.52 1.58
CA ARG A 33 -3.20 -6.72 2.99
C ARG A 33 -2.42 -7.90 3.57
N GLY A 34 -2.20 -7.88 4.89
CA GLY A 34 -1.49 -8.94 5.63
C GLY A 34 -0.14 -9.26 5.00
N TYR A 35 0.07 -10.53 4.64
CA TYR A 35 1.33 -10.99 4.03
C TYR A 35 1.76 -10.19 2.79
N ILE A 36 0.82 -9.78 1.93
CA ILE A 36 1.18 -8.99 0.74
C ILE A 36 1.66 -7.58 1.15
N ALA A 37 1.04 -6.98 2.17
CA ALA A 37 1.47 -5.69 2.69
C ALA A 37 2.89 -5.77 3.27
N GLU A 38 3.19 -6.83 4.03
CA GLU A 38 4.53 -7.10 4.55
C GLU A 38 5.56 -7.20 3.43
N ARG A 39 5.26 -7.97 2.39
CA ARG A 39 6.14 -8.14 1.21
C ARG A 39 6.37 -6.82 0.47
N ILE A 40 5.35 -5.97 0.31
CA ILE A 40 5.50 -4.63 -0.29
C ILE A 40 6.49 -3.80 0.53
N ARG A 41 6.36 -3.79 1.87
CA ARG A 41 7.29 -3.04 2.75
C ARG A 41 8.71 -3.57 2.67
N GLU A 42 8.89 -4.89 2.63
CA GLU A 42 10.23 -5.51 2.51
C GLU A 42 10.92 -5.09 1.23
N VAL A 43 10.25 -5.22 0.07
CA VAL A 43 10.80 -4.82 -1.22
C VAL A 43 11.12 -3.32 -1.25
N ALA A 44 10.26 -2.48 -0.66
CA ALA A 44 10.51 -1.04 -0.55
C ALA A 44 11.80 -0.75 0.24
N ARG A 45 12.02 -1.42 1.38
CA ARG A 45 13.26 -1.27 2.17
C ARG A 45 14.49 -1.72 1.40
N GLU A 46 14.42 -2.89 0.77
CA GLU A 46 15.52 -3.43 -0.03
C GLU A 46 15.88 -2.53 -1.22
N SER A 47 14.89 -1.85 -1.80
CA SER A 47 15.05 -0.96 -2.95
C SER A 47 15.33 0.50 -2.56
N GLY A 48 15.39 0.82 -1.26
CA GLY A 48 15.58 2.19 -0.78
C GLY A 48 14.40 3.14 -1.05
N VAL A 49 13.20 2.60 -1.27
CA VAL A 49 11.98 3.38 -1.46
C VAL A 49 11.49 3.90 -0.11
N PRO A 50 11.18 5.20 0.03
CA PRO A 50 10.68 5.78 1.28
C PRO A 50 9.38 5.12 1.74
N LEU A 51 9.31 4.79 3.03
CA LEU A 51 8.10 4.29 3.68
C LEU A 51 7.46 5.40 4.53
N LYS A 52 6.15 5.58 4.36
CA LYS A 52 5.34 6.50 5.16
C LYS A 52 4.16 5.73 5.74
N GLU A 53 3.98 5.87 7.05
CA GLU A 53 2.81 5.32 7.75
C GLU A 53 1.73 6.40 7.84
N ASP A 54 0.57 6.08 7.26
CA ASP A 54 -0.62 6.93 7.26
C ASP A 54 -1.86 6.04 7.06
N SER A 55 -2.52 5.68 8.15
CA SER A 55 -3.64 4.72 8.11
C SER A 55 -4.82 5.24 7.28
N GLU A 56 -5.15 6.53 7.38
CA GLU A 56 -6.28 7.11 6.67
C GLU A 56 -6.03 7.15 5.15
N LEU A 57 -4.83 7.62 4.76
CA LEU A 57 -4.44 7.67 3.36
C LEU A 57 -4.40 6.27 2.72
N VAL A 58 -3.90 5.27 3.45
CA VAL A 58 -3.86 3.90 2.97
C VAL A 58 -5.26 3.38 2.68
N GLU A 59 -6.26 3.62 3.55
CA GLU A 59 -7.65 3.22 3.28
C GLU A 59 -8.19 3.84 1.99
N TYR A 60 -7.96 5.14 1.77
CA TYR A 60 -8.43 5.82 0.55
C TYR A 60 -7.77 5.24 -0.70
N LEU A 61 -6.47 4.98 -0.66
CA LEU A 61 -5.75 4.44 -1.80
C LEU A 61 -6.08 2.97 -2.08
N MET A 62 -6.43 2.19 -1.04
CA MET A 62 -6.91 0.81 -1.18
C MET A 62 -8.26 0.69 -1.89
N ALA A 63 -9.04 1.78 -1.95
CA ALA A 63 -10.30 1.81 -2.68
C ALA A 63 -10.11 2.05 -4.19
N LEU A 64 -8.89 2.35 -4.64
CA LEU A 64 -8.57 2.56 -6.05
C LEU A 64 -8.25 1.22 -6.73
N ASP A 65 -8.70 1.06 -7.97
CA ASP A 65 -8.30 -0.07 -8.81
C ASP A 65 -6.84 0.10 -9.30
N LEU A 66 -6.14 -1.03 -9.48
CA LEU A 66 -4.82 -1.05 -10.13
C LEU A 66 -4.98 -0.89 -11.64
N TYR A 67 -4.15 -0.04 -12.24
CA TYR A 67 -4.07 0.19 -13.69
C TYR A 67 -3.32 -0.93 -14.44
#